data_AF-W9YDK8-F1
#
_entry.id   AF-W9YDK8-F1
#
_cell.length_a   1.000
_cell.length_b   1.000
_cell.length_c   1.000
_cell.angle_alpha   90.00
_cell.angle_beta   90.00
_cell.angle_gamma   90.00
#
_symmetry.space_group_name_H-M   'P 1'
#
loop_
_entity.id
_entity.type
_entity.pdbx_description
1 polymer ?
#
loop_
_entity_poly.entity_id
_entity_poly.type
_entity_poly.pdbx_seq_one_letter_code
_entity_poly.pdbx_strand_id
1 'polypeptide(L)'
;MRANSTPDAFFLTPPHSHDPNDVSHVAALPSSMMMQLPEAVQDALWNLQESTSIVYASYMRLQDLVHERFDRLRPLPGQSATGSTSYSEGAFFNYVNHVAAERRYLLEDAHPDWKHKASRAGIHQYGDLVIDFRGKQMTVAEWFSQLKAAEAFWIQEAAQTELPDFESTVLEYRSLSSTPTSETSDASEGLIGMPVPTGRKAVDAEGLGLEFRMAKALEAL
;
A
#
# COMPACT_ATOMS: atom_id res chain seq x y z
N MET A 1 7.35 -24.28 -35.39
CA MET A 1 7.28 -24.68 -33.97
C MET A 1 6.71 -23.52 -33.19
N ARG A 2 5.51 -23.67 -32.63
CA ARG A 2 4.87 -22.62 -31.81
C ARG A 2 5.56 -22.62 -30.46
N ALA A 3 6.21 -21.52 -30.11
CA ALA A 3 6.69 -21.29 -28.76
C ALA A 3 5.47 -21.07 -27.87
N ASN A 4 5.10 -22.09 -27.10
CA ASN A 4 4.20 -21.94 -25.96
C ASN A 4 4.94 -21.11 -24.92
N SER A 5 4.81 -19.78 -24.99
CA SER A 5 5.09 -18.90 -23.86
C SER A 5 4.07 -19.25 -22.78
N THR A 6 4.50 -20.08 -21.83
CA THR A 6 3.84 -20.31 -20.55
C THR A 6 3.35 -18.98 -19.99
N PRO A 7 2.07 -18.85 -19.58
CA PRO A 7 1.62 -17.66 -18.87
C PRO A 7 2.46 -17.50 -17.60
N ASP A 8 2.86 -16.26 -17.33
CA ASP A 8 3.75 -15.84 -16.25
C ASP A 8 3.52 -16.64 -14.96
N ALA A 9 4.44 -17.56 -14.67
CA ALA A 9 4.55 -18.27 -13.40
C ALA A 9 5.09 -17.36 -12.28
N PHE A 10 4.93 -16.04 -12.41
CA PHE A 10 5.24 -15.02 -11.41
C PHE A 10 4.03 -14.70 -10.50
N PHE A 11 3.04 -15.58 -10.44
CA PHE A 11 1.91 -15.49 -9.49
C PHE A 11 2.36 -15.56 -8.02
N LEU A 12 3.59 -16.00 -7.75
CA LEU A 12 4.12 -16.23 -6.40
C LEU A 12 5.52 -15.64 -6.23
N THR A 13 5.76 -14.34 -6.41
CA THR A 13 6.86 -13.62 -5.70
C THR A 13 6.86 -12.09 -5.92
N PRO A 14 7.29 -11.31 -4.90
CA PRO A 14 7.85 -11.80 -3.65
C PRO A 14 6.73 -12.27 -2.71
N PRO A 15 7.02 -13.20 -1.77
CA PRO A 15 6.16 -13.34 -0.60
C PRO A 15 5.90 -11.94 -0.06
N HIS A 16 4.65 -11.61 0.31
CA HIS A 16 4.33 -10.34 0.95
C HIS A 16 5.38 -10.11 2.03
N SER A 17 6.30 -9.17 1.79
CA SER A 17 7.35 -8.83 2.74
C SER A 17 6.66 -8.03 3.83
N HIS A 18 6.04 -8.75 4.76
CA HIS A 18 5.38 -8.16 5.91
C HIS A 18 6.42 -8.04 7.01
N ASP A 19 6.66 -6.82 7.46
CA ASP A 19 7.46 -6.55 8.66
C ASP A 19 6.49 -6.11 9.79
N PRO A 20 6.40 -6.86 10.90
CA PRO A 20 5.67 -6.43 12.09
C PRO A 20 6.09 -5.04 12.62
N ASN A 21 7.29 -4.55 12.27
CA ASN A 21 7.74 -3.21 12.62
C ASN A 21 6.97 -2.12 11.89
N ASP A 22 6.49 -2.37 10.67
CA ASP A 22 5.75 -1.36 9.88
C ASP A 22 4.42 -1.00 10.53
N VAL A 23 3.82 -1.95 11.24
CA VAL A 23 2.58 -1.76 12.01
C VAL A 23 2.84 -1.51 13.50
N SER A 24 4.09 -1.38 13.94
CA SER A 24 4.41 -1.22 15.37
C SER A 24 3.73 -0.03 16.03
N HIS A 25 3.42 1.01 15.25
CA HIS A 25 2.71 2.19 15.71
C HIS A 25 1.25 1.91 16.15
N VAL A 26 0.65 0.81 15.70
CA VAL A 26 -0.73 0.39 16.04
C VAL A 26 -0.78 -0.99 16.70
N ALA A 27 0.02 -1.94 16.22
CA ALA A 27 -0.09 -3.36 16.55
C ALA A 27 1.04 -3.88 17.44
N ALA A 28 2.02 -3.04 17.83
CA ALA A 28 3.05 -3.48 18.76
C ALA A 28 2.41 -3.87 20.09
N LEU A 29 2.86 -5.01 20.63
CA LEU A 29 2.37 -5.55 21.88
C LEU A 29 3.08 -4.84 23.04
N PRO A 30 2.37 -4.07 23.88
CA PRO A 30 2.97 -3.36 24.99
C PRO A 30 3.64 -4.34 25.97
N SER A 31 4.89 -4.10 26.35
CA SER A 31 5.60 -4.97 27.29
C SER A 31 4.88 -5.08 28.64
N SER A 32 4.24 -3.99 29.08
CA SER A 32 3.38 -3.96 30.27
C SER A 32 2.18 -4.90 30.15
N MET A 33 1.60 -5.05 28.96
CA MET A 33 0.54 -6.00 28.66
C MET A 33 1.08 -7.44 28.73
N MET A 34 2.19 -7.70 28.04
CA MET A 34 2.77 -9.04 27.94
C MET A 34 3.18 -9.61 29.31
N MET A 35 3.67 -8.78 30.24
CA MET A 35 4.02 -9.22 31.59
C MET A 35 2.82 -9.59 32.48
N GLN A 36 1.61 -9.12 32.13
CA GLN A 36 0.41 -9.28 32.94
C GLN A 36 -0.52 -10.39 32.41
N LEU A 37 -0.34 -10.81 31.16
CA LEU A 37 -1.20 -11.79 30.49
C LEU A 37 -0.66 -13.22 30.60
N PRO A 38 -1.53 -14.25 30.60
CA PRO A 38 -1.09 -15.64 30.49
C PRO A 38 -0.38 -15.92 29.16
N GLU A 39 0.57 -16.87 29.16
CA GLU A 39 1.38 -17.25 27.99
C GLU A 39 0.53 -17.59 26.75
N ALA A 40 -0.56 -18.35 26.94
CA ALA A 40 -1.47 -18.68 25.83
C ALA A 40 -2.11 -17.44 25.16
N VAL A 41 -2.35 -16.38 25.93
CA VAL A 41 -2.88 -15.10 25.42
C VAL A 41 -1.77 -14.33 24.72
N GLN A 42 -0.56 -14.32 25.28
CA GLN A 42 0.62 -13.71 24.67
C GLN A 42 0.92 -14.30 23.29
N ASP A 43 0.91 -15.63 23.14
CA ASP A 43 1.10 -16.31 21.86
C ASP A 43 0.02 -15.92 20.84
N ALA A 44 -1.24 -15.88 21.27
CA ALA A 44 -2.34 -15.50 20.40
C ALA A 44 -2.24 -14.03 19.95
N LEU A 45 -1.72 -13.15 20.80
CA LEU A 45 -1.45 -11.76 20.46
C LEU A 45 -0.28 -11.62 19.48
N TRP A 46 0.75 -12.44 19.61
CA TRP A 46 1.85 -12.47 18.65
C TRP A 46 1.36 -12.84 17.24
N ASN A 47 0.51 -13.87 17.16
CA ASN A 47 -0.14 -14.28 15.91
C ASN A 47 -1.06 -13.18 15.36
N LEU A 48 -1.74 -12.42 16.22
CA LEU A 48 -2.56 -11.29 15.81
C LEU A 48 -1.70 -10.15 15.26
N GLN A 49 -0.56 -9.84 15.87
CA GLN A 49 0.37 -8.84 15.37
C GLN A 49 0.91 -9.22 13.98
N GLU A 50 1.31 -10.48 13.79
CA GLU A 50 1.75 -11.00 12.49
C GLU A 50 0.63 -10.93 11.44
N SER A 51 -0.59 -11.34 11.79
CA SER A 51 -1.74 -11.21 10.88
C SER A 51 -2.02 -9.75 10.53
N THR A 52 -1.87 -8.83 11.49
CA THR A 52 -2.04 -7.40 11.24
C THR A 52 -1.00 -6.88 10.25
N SER A 53 0.27 -7.31 10.37
CA SER A 53 1.31 -6.89 9.43
C SER A 53 1.07 -7.43 8.02
N ILE A 54 0.49 -8.63 7.88
CA ILE A 54 0.05 -9.18 6.59
C ILE A 54 -1.05 -8.33 5.96
N VAL A 55 -2.10 -7.99 6.72
CA VAL A 55 -3.20 -7.12 6.25
C VAL A 55 -2.64 -5.77 5.79
N TYR A 56 -1.78 -5.15 6.60
CA TYR A 56 -1.17 -3.87 6.25
C TYR A 56 -0.28 -3.96 5.01
N ALA A 57 0.59 -4.98 4.92
CA ALA A 57 1.47 -5.15 3.77
C ALA A 57 0.68 -5.38 2.47
N SER A 58 -0.41 -6.14 2.53
CA SER A 58 -1.30 -6.36 1.40
C SER A 58 -2.04 -5.07 1.00
N TYR A 59 -2.50 -4.28 1.97
CA TYR A 59 -3.08 -2.96 1.73
C TYR A 59 -2.08 -2.01 1.05
N MET A 60 -0.84 -1.91 1.56
CA MET A 60 0.20 -1.09 0.96
C MET A 60 0.55 -1.55 -0.46
N ARG A 61 0.63 -2.87 -0.67
CA ARG A 61 0.87 -3.45 -2.00
C ARG A 61 -0.24 -3.09 -2.98
N LEU A 62 -1.51 -3.13 -2.55
CA LEU A 62 -2.64 -2.71 -3.37
C LEU A 62 -2.53 -1.23 -3.75
N GLN A 63 -2.18 -0.37 -2.80
CA GLN A 63 -1.94 1.05 -3.06
C GLN A 63 -0.81 1.24 -4.08
N ASP A 64 0.34 0.61 -3.90
CA ASP A 64 1.47 0.70 -4.82
C ASP A 64 1.06 0.28 -6.24
N LEU A 65 0.36 -0.85 -6.37
CA LEU A 65 -0.13 -1.33 -7.65
C LEU A 65 -1.02 -0.29 -8.34
N VAL A 66 -1.94 0.37 -7.62
CA VAL A 66 -2.81 1.42 -8.18
C VAL A 66 -2.01 2.65 -8.62
N HIS A 67 -0.98 3.05 -7.86
CA HIS A 67 -0.12 4.17 -8.20
C HIS A 67 0.78 3.88 -9.42
N GLU A 68 1.20 2.63 -9.60
CA GLU A 68 2.00 2.19 -10.74
C GLU A 68 1.23 2.15 -12.08
N ARG A 69 -0.08 2.48 -12.13
CA ARG A 69 -0.92 2.30 -13.33
C ARG A 69 -0.31 2.89 -14.61
N PHE A 70 0.36 4.03 -14.51
CA PHE A 70 1.02 4.67 -15.65
C PHE A 70 2.32 3.98 -16.06
N ASP A 71 3.12 3.51 -15.10
CA ASP A 71 4.36 2.77 -15.37
C ASP A 71 4.08 1.41 -16.03
N ARG A 72 2.86 0.90 -15.85
CA ARG A 72 2.39 -0.35 -16.44
C ARG A 72 1.88 -0.20 -17.88
N LEU A 73 1.77 1.03 -18.40
CA LEU A 73 1.47 1.29 -19.81
C LEU A 73 2.69 0.97 -20.69
N ARG A 74 2.66 -0.17 -21.38
CA ARG A 74 3.75 -0.57 -22.29
C ARG A 74 3.51 -0.10 -23.73
N PRO A 75 4.41 0.71 -24.32
CA PRO A 75 4.30 1.12 -25.72
C PRO A 75 4.39 -0.08 -26.68
N LEU A 76 3.61 -0.06 -27.76
CA LEU A 76 3.70 -1.08 -28.80
C LEU A 76 4.97 -0.89 -29.67
N PRO A 77 5.69 -1.97 -30.02
CA PRO A 77 6.89 -1.88 -30.85
C PRO A 77 6.56 -1.42 -32.28
N GLY A 78 7.43 -0.58 -32.86
CA GLY A 78 7.33 -0.11 -34.25
C GLY A 78 6.60 1.21 -34.46
N GLN A 79 6.13 1.87 -33.40
CA GLN A 79 5.60 3.24 -33.47
C GLN A 79 6.70 4.23 -33.07
N SER A 80 7.30 4.91 -34.05
CA SER A 80 8.14 6.07 -33.82
C SER A 80 8.02 7.03 -35.00
N ALA A 81 7.45 8.20 -34.72
CA ALA A 81 7.93 9.54 -35.10
C ALA A 81 6.80 10.57 -35.37
N THR A 82 5.57 10.15 -35.72
CA THR A 82 4.51 11.12 -36.11
C THR A 82 3.06 10.73 -35.78
N GLY A 83 2.82 9.61 -35.10
CA GLY A 83 1.47 9.13 -34.74
C GLY A 83 1.38 8.77 -33.27
N SER A 84 0.21 8.99 -32.65
CA SER A 84 -0.04 8.80 -31.23
C SER A 84 0.52 7.46 -30.71
N THR A 85 1.36 7.52 -29.67
CA THR A 85 1.87 6.32 -28.97
C THR A 85 0.70 5.45 -28.53
N SER A 86 0.63 4.23 -29.07
CA SER A 86 -0.37 3.22 -28.72
C SER A 86 0.22 2.27 -27.67
N TYR A 87 -0.59 1.92 -26.67
CA TYR A 87 -0.19 1.08 -25.54
C TYR A 87 -0.74 -0.34 -25.67
N SER A 88 -0.09 -1.32 -25.05
CA SER A 88 -0.50 -2.72 -25.04
C SER A 88 -1.61 -2.97 -24.01
N GLU A 89 -2.84 -3.13 -24.50
CA GLU A 89 -4.01 -3.51 -23.69
C GLU A 89 -3.80 -4.85 -22.99
N GLY A 90 -3.21 -5.85 -23.67
CA GLY A 90 -2.97 -7.16 -23.08
C GLY A 90 -1.99 -7.14 -21.89
N ALA A 91 -0.96 -6.28 -21.94
CA ALA A 91 -0.05 -6.10 -20.81
C ALA A 91 -0.76 -5.40 -19.63
N PHE A 92 -1.62 -4.43 -19.94
CA PHE A 92 -2.41 -3.72 -18.94
C PHE A 92 -3.46 -4.62 -18.28
N PHE A 93 -4.14 -5.48 -19.06
CA PHE A 93 -5.08 -6.46 -18.55
C PHE A 93 -4.44 -7.40 -17.52
N ASN A 94 -3.22 -7.90 -17.79
CA ASN A 94 -2.48 -8.72 -16.82
C ASN A 94 -2.16 -7.96 -15.53
N TYR A 95 -1.79 -6.68 -15.65
CA TYR A 95 -1.61 -5.81 -14.49
C TYR A 95 -2.91 -5.63 -13.69
N VAL A 96 -4.03 -5.34 -14.34
CA VAL A 96 -5.34 -5.19 -13.69
C VAL A 96 -5.74 -6.48 -12.97
N ASN A 97 -5.47 -7.65 -13.55
CA ASN A 97 -5.68 -8.93 -12.88
C ASN A 97 -4.84 -9.06 -11.60
N HIS A 98 -3.61 -8.53 -11.57
CA HIS A 98 -2.82 -8.50 -10.34
C HIS A 98 -3.41 -7.56 -9.29
N VAL A 99 -3.89 -6.38 -9.68
CA VAL A 99 -4.59 -5.46 -8.76
C VAL A 99 -5.84 -6.12 -8.17
N ALA A 100 -6.63 -6.77 -9.03
CA ALA A 100 -7.83 -7.48 -8.62
C ALA A 100 -7.52 -8.66 -7.69
N ALA A 101 -6.46 -9.43 -7.97
CA ALA A 101 -6.03 -10.54 -7.14
C ALA A 101 -5.57 -10.08 -5.75
N GLU A 102 -4.79 -9.00 -5.66
CA GLU A 102 -4.33 -8.46 -4.37
C GLU A 102 -5.52 -7.93 -3.54
N ARG A 103 -6.42 -7.16 -4.17
CA ARG A 103 -7.65 -6.70 -3.51
C ARG A 103 -8.48 -7.88 -2.99
N ARG A 104 -8.60 -8.94 -3.79
CA ARG A 104 -9.33 -10.14 -3.40
C ARG A 104 -8.68 -10.84 -2.23
N TYR A 105 -7.37 -11.05 -2.26
CA TYR A 105 -6.61 -11.66 -1.17
C TYR A 105 -6.81 -10.88 0.14
N LEU A 106 -6.72 -9.56 0.11
CA LEU A 106 -6.93 -8.71 1.29
C LEU A 106 -8.34 -8.90 1.89
N LEU A 107 -9.36 -8.88 1.05
CA LEU A 107 -10.76 -8.90 1.49
C LEU A 107 -11.30 -10.30 1.83
N GLU A 108 -10.87 -11.32 1.08
CA GLU A 108 -11.41 -12.69 1.17
C GLU A 108 -10.52 -13.63 2.00
N ASP A 109 -9.23 -13.35 2.16
CA ASP A 109 -8.30 -14.23 2.88
C ASP A 109 -7.69 -13.56 4.12
N ALA A 110 -6.95 -12.46 3.93
CA ALA A 110 -6.20 -11.81 5.01
C ALA A 110 -7.12 -11.23 6.10
N HIS A 111 -8.19 -10.53 5.69
CA HIS A 111 -9.16 -9.95 6.61
C HIS A 111 -9.91 -11.01 7.46
N PRO A 112 -10.48 -12.08 6.87
CA PRO A 112 -11.07 -13.16 7.67
C PRO A 112 -10.07 -13.84 8.62
N ASP A 113 -8.84 -14.13 8.18
CA ASP A 113 -7.79 -14.68 9.05
C ASP A 113 -7.52 -13.77 10.26
N TRP A 114 -7.38 -12.48 10.01
CA TRP A 114 -7.18 -11.48 11.05
C TRP A 114 -8.34 -11.46 12.04
N LYS A 115 -9.59 -11.45 11.56
CA LYS A 115 -10.79 -11.51 12.42
C LYS A 115 -10.81 -12.76 13.28
N HIS A 116 -10.45 -13.92 12.72
CA HIS A 116 -10.38 -15.17 13.47
C HIS A 116 -9.30 -15.11 14.55
N LYS A 117 -8.11 -14.61 14.25
CA LYS A 117 -7.02 -14.45 15.23
C LYS A 117 -7.37 -13.42 16.31
N ALA A 118 -7.99 -12.30 15.94
CA ALA A 118 -8.46 -11.28 16.86
C ALA A 118 -9.51 -11.82 17.85
N SER A 119 -10.44 -12.65 17.35
CA SER A 119 -11.42 -13.32 18.21
C SER A 119 -10.77 -14.36 19.14
N ARG A 120 -9.79 -15.12 18.64
CA ARG A 120 -9.10 -16.17 19.42
C ARG A 120 -8.15 -15.62 20.47
N ALA A 121 -7.64 -14.40 20.30
CA ALA A 121 -6.76 -13.76 21.26
C ALA A 121 -7.40 -13.58 22.64
N GLY A 122 -8.73 -13.59 22.76
CA GLY A 122 -9.42 -13.57 24.06
C GLY A 122 -9.20 -12.27 24.86
N ILE A 123 -8.66 -11.24 24.22
CA ILE A 123 -8.21 -10.00 24.87
C ILE A 123 -9.34 -9.19 25.52
N HIS A 124 -10.59 -9.44 25.12
CA HIS A 124 -11.79 -8.84 25.71
C HIS A 124 -11.92 -9.11 27.22
N GLN A 125 -11.37 -10.22 27.72
CA GLN A 125 -11.39 -10.58 29.15
C GLN A 125 -10.46 -9.70 29.99
N TYR A 126 -9.52 -9.01 29.35
CA TYR A 126 -8.51 -8.16 29.98
C TYR A 126 -8.74 -6.68 29.64
N GLY A 127 -9.93 -6.31 29.16
CA GLY A 127 -10.21 -4.99 28.60
C GLY A 127 -9.86 -3.82 29.53
N ASP A 128 -10.08 -3.97 30.83
CA ASP A 128 -9.84 -2.93 31.84
C ASP A 128 -8.36 -2.84 32.30
N LEU A 129 -7.49 -3.74 31.80
CA LEU A 129 -6.09 -3.75 32.17
C LEU A 129 -5.40 -2.49 31.65
N VAL A 130 -4.76 -1.75 32.56
CA VAL A 130 -3.99 -0.55 32.21
C VAL A 130 -2.61 -0.96 31.69
N ILE A 131 -2.26 -0.40 30.54
CA ILE A 131 -1.02 -0.65 29.81
C ILE A 131 -0.36 0.69 29.47
N ASP A 132 0.96 0.68 29.38
CA ASP A 132 1.74 1.78 28.80
C ASP A 132 2.09 1.42 27.35
N PHE A 133 1.56 2.20 26.42
CA PHE A 133 1.82 2.06 25.00
C PHE A 133 2.35 3.38 24.42
N ARG A 134 3.60 3.36 23.93
CA ARG A 134 4.30 4.51 23.35
C ARG A 134 4.30 5.76 24.26
N GLY A 135 4.43 5.56 25.57
CA GLY A 135 4.49 6.64 26.56
C GLY A 135 3.12 7.22 26.93
N LYS A 136 2.03 6.56 26.53
CA LYS A 136 0.65 6.88 26.94
C LYS A 136 0.07 5.71 27.73
N GLN A 137 -0.52 6.01 28.88
CA GLN A 137 -1.38 5.04 29.56
C GLN A 137 -2.71 4.93 28.81
N MET A 138 -3.12 3.69 28.58
CA MET A 138 -4.43 3.35 28.03
C MET A 138 -4.85 1.98 28.54
N THR A 139 -6.10 1.61 28.31
CA THR A 139 -6.59 0.27 28.58
C THR A 139 -6.31 -0.66 27.41
N VAL A 140 -6.28 -1.97 27.68
CA VAL A 140 -6.22 -3.00 26.64
C VAL A 140 -7.39 -2.87 25.66
N ALA A 141 -8.59 -2.51 26.14
CA ALA A 141 -9.75 -2.27 25.28
C ALA A 141 -9.54 -1.08 24.33
N GLU A 142 -8.94 0.01 24.80
CA GLU A 142 -8.60 1.18 23.98
C GLU A 142 -7.54 0.84 22.92
N TRP A 143 -6.45 0.17 23.31
CA TRP A 143 -5.42 -0.29 22.38
C TRP A 143 -6.02 -1.18 21.29
N PHE A 144 -6.84 -2.16 21.67
CA PHE A 144 -7.46 -3.08 20.72
C PHE A 144 -8.48 -2.38 19.81
N SER A 145 -9.14 -1.32 20.30
CA SER A 145 -10.05 -0.51 19.49
C SER A 145 -9.30 0.30 18.44
N GLN A 146 -8.12 0.86 18.78
CA GLN A 146 -7.25 1.53 17.80
C GLN A 146 -6.77 0.55 16.72
N LEU A 147 -6.39 -0.66 17.11
CA LEU A 147 -6.02 -1.73 16.18
C LEU A 147 -7.16 -2.08 15.21
N LYS A 148 -8.37 -2.27 15.72
CA LYS A 148 -9.57 -2.50 14.90
C LYS A 148 -9.88 -1.34 13.97
N ALA A 149 -9.70 -0.10 14.43
CA ALA A 149 -9.97 1.08 13.61
C ALA A 149 -9.01 1.19 12.42
N ALA A 150 -7.71 0.93 12.65
CA ALA A 150 -6.71 0.91 11.59
C ALA A 150 -6.99 -0.20 10.57
N GLU A 151 -7.29 -1.40 11.06
CA GLU A 151 -7.65 -2.54 10.21
C GLU A 151 -8.90 -2.26 9.37
N ALA A 152 -9.97 -1.78 10.00
CA ALA A 152 -11.20 -1.43 9.30
C ALA A 152 -10.98 -0.37 8.23
N PHE A 153 -10.12 0.61 8.49
CA PHE A 153 -9.74 1.61 7.50
C PHE A 153 -9.07 0.98 6.27
N TRP A 154 -8.06 0.12 6.45
CA TRP A 154 -7.38 -0.54 5.33
C TRP A 154 -8.32 -1.39 4.49
N ILE A 155 -9.22 -2.13 5.15
CA ILE A 155 -10.22 -2.97 4.47
C ILE A 155 -11.25 -2.12 3.73
N GLN A 156 -11.70 -1.03 4.33
CA GLN A 156 -12.64 -0.11 3.68
C GLN A 156 -12.04 0.52 2.43
N GLU A 157 -10.82 1.05 2.52
CA GLU A 157 -10.12 1.64 1.37
C GLU A 157 -9.89 0.60 0.27
N ALA A 158 -9.49 -0.62 0.62
CA ALA A 158 -9.35 -1.72 -0.34
C ALA A 158 -10.68 -2.10 -1.01
N ALA A 159 -11.79 -2.11 -0.27
CA ALA A 159 -13.11 -2.36 -0.81
C ALA A 159 -13.55 -1.25 -1.77
N GLN A 160 -13.18 0.00 -1.50
CA GLN A 160 -13.50 1.18 -2.32
C GLN A 160 -12.53 1.40 -3.47
N THR A 161 -11.40 0.68 -3.52
CA THR A 161 -10.42 0.79 -4.59
C THR A 161 -11.04 0.37 -5.93
N GLU A 162 -11.11 1.32 -6.85
CA GLU A 162 -11.52 1.09 -8.23
C GLU A 162 -10.36 0.48 -9.03
N LEU A 163 -10.68 -0.52 -9.86
CA LEU A 163 -9.68 -1.13 -10.73
C LEU A 163 -9.37 -0.16 -11.88
N PRO A 164 -8.08 0.07 -12.21
CA PRO A 164 -7.71 0.93 -13.32
C PRO A 164 -8.32 0.45 -14.64
N ASP A 165 -8.99 1.36 -15.35
CA ASP A 165 -9.49 1.13 -16.70
C ASP A 165 -8.44 1.54 -17.73
N PHE A 166 -8.28 0.73 -18.79
CA PHE A 166 -7.22 0.94 -19.78
C PHE A 166 -7.40 2.26 -20.54
N GLU A 167 -8.58 2.49 -21.11
CA GLU A 167 -8.85 3.67 -21.92
C GLU A 167 -8.76 4.95 -21.08
N SER A 168 -9.36 4.93 -19.89
CA SER A 168 -9.29 6.05 -18.94
C SER A 168 -7.85 6.36 -18.51
N THR A 169 -7.04 5.33 -18.23
CA THR A 169 -5.63 5.49 -17.83
C THR A 169 -4.78 6.04 -18.98
N VAL A 170 -5.01 5.58 -20.22
CA VAL A 170 -4.31 6.10 -21.40
C VAL A 170 -4.69 7.56 -21.67
N LEU A 171 -5.97 7.91 -21.57
CA LEU A 171 -6.44 9.29 -21.72
C LEU A 171 -5.83 10.21 -20.65
N GLU A 172 -5.85 9.79 -19.39
CA GLU A 172 -5.27 10.53 -18.27
C GLU A 172 -3.76 10.74 -18.48
N TYR A 173 -3.02 9.68 -18.80
CA TYR A 173 -1.58 9.74 -19.07
C TYR A 173 -1.23 10.68 -20.22
N ARG A 174 -1.99 10.63 -21.32
CA ARG A 174 -1.82 11.55 -22.44
C ARG A 174 -2.10 12.99 -22.05
N SER A 175 -3.12 13.24 -21.22
CA SER A 175 -3.43 14.60 -20.76
C SER A 175 -2.31 15.20 -19.91
N LEU A 176 -1.75 14.42 -18.99
CA LEU A 176 -0.64 14.83 -18.12
C LEU A 176 0.66 15.05 -18.90
N SER A 177 0.93 14.21 -19.90
CA SER A 177 2.11 14.35 -20.77
C SER A 177 2.00 15.45 -21.83
N SER A 178 0.78 15.92 -22.13
CA SER A 178 0.52 16.97 -23.13
C SER A 178 0.51 18.38 -22.55
N THR A 179 0.57 18.54 -21.22
CA THR A 179 0.75 19.85 -20.59
C THR A 179 2.14 20.38 -20.91
N PRO A 180 2.30 21.46 -21.70
CA PRO A 180 3.60 22.06 -21.91
C PRO A 180 4.03 22.67 -20.58
N THR A 181 5.22 22.28 -20.10
CA THR A 181 5.94 23.05 -19.09
C THR A 181 6.12 24.45 -19.68
N SER A 182 5.33 25.42 -19.25
CA SER A 182 5.53 26.83 -19.59
C SER A 182 6.83 27.32 -18.95
N GLU A 183 7.95 27.02 -19.60
CA GLU A 183 9.15 27.83 -19.49
C GLU A 183 8.97 28.99 -20.48
N THR A 184 8.60 30.15 -19.95
CA THR A 184 8.64 31.40 -20.70
C THR A 184 10.09 31.81 -20.94
N SER A 185 10.50 31.78 -22.21
CA SER A 185 11.52 32.62 -22.90
C SER A 185 11.62 34.04 -22.29
N ASP A 186 12.74 34.76 -22.26
CA ASP A 186 13.82 34.91 -23.24
C ASP A 186 15.06 35.57 -22.60
N ALA A 187 16.27 35.18 -23.02
CA ALA A 187 17.35 36.11 -23.41
C ALA A 187 18.63 35.36 -23.86
N SER A 188 18.78 35.26 -25.18
CA SER A 188 20.02 35.46 -25.98
C SER A 188 21.31 34.64 -25.76
N GLU A 189 21.74 34.06 -26.89
CA GLU A 189 23.12 33.84 -27.38
C GLU A 189 23.95 32.63 -26.92
N GLY A 190 24.41 31.86 -27.92
CA GLY A 190 25.80 31.38 -27.94
C GLY A 190 26.06 29.89 -27.72
N LEU A 191 26.23 29.17 -28.84
CA LEU A 191 27.12 28.01 -29.08
C LEU A 191 27.81 27.28 -27.90
N ILE A 192 27.71 25.94 -27.98
CA ILE A 192 28.62 24.87 -27.49
C ILE A 192 28.43 24.38 -26.05
N GLY A 193 27.95 23.13 -25.96
CA GLY A 193 28.40 22.11 -25.00
C GLY A 193 27.96 22.27 -23.55
N MET A 194 26.89 21.57 -23.15
CA MET A 194 26.55 21.40 -21.74
C MET A 194 26.19 19.94 -21.41
N PRO A 195 26.52 19.47 -20.19
CA PRO A 195 26.62 18.07 -19.81
C PRO A 195 25.28 17.48 -19.37
N VAL A 196 25.22 16.15 -19.38
CA VAL A 196 24.14 15.34 -18.80
C VAL A 196 23.91 15.74 -17.32
N PRO A 197 22.69 16.13 -16.91
CA PRO A 197 22.38 16.30 -15.51
C PRO A 197 22.11 14.94 -14.88
N THR A 198 23.13 14.33 -14.29
CA THR A 198 22.94 13.38 -13.20
C THR A 198 22.51 14.17 -11.97
N GLY A 199 21.22 14.13 -11.63
CA GLY A 199 20.69 14.79 -10.45
C GLY A 199 19.49 14.02 -9.90
N ARG A 200 19.75 13.06 -9.01
CA ARG A 200 18.73 12.52 -8.10
C ARG A 200 18.24 13.68 -7.24
N LYS A 201 16.99 14.10 -7.43
CA LYS A 201 16.32 14.98 -6.45
C LYS A 201 15.99 14.10 -5.24
N ALA A 202 16.55 14.45 -4.08
CA ALA A 202 16.19 13.81 -2.83
C ALA A 202 14.67 14.00 -2.62
N VAL A 203 13.96 12.89 -2.45
CA VAL A 203 12.55 12.91 -2.06
C VAL A 203 12.53 13.34 -0.60
N ASP A 204 11.91 14.48 -0.36
CA ASP A 204 11.64 15.02 0.96
C ASP A 204 10.74 14.05 1.72
N ALA A 205 11.24 13.49 2.82
CA ALA A 205 10.58 12.44 3.58
C ALA A 205 9.44 12.98 4.48
N GLU A 206 9.22 14.29 4.51
CA GLU A 206 8.22 14.94 5.38
C GLU A 206 6.88 15.25 4.69
N GLY A 207 6.74 14.89 3.40
CA GLY A 207 5.55 15.24 2.59
C GLY A 207 4.42 14.19 2.54
N LEU A 208 4.61 13.01 3.12
CA LEU A 208 3.57 11.98 3.16
C LEU A 208 2.64 12.27 4.34
N GLY A 209 1.60 13.06 4.10
CA GLY A 209 0.54 13.45 5.05
C GLY A 209 -0.32 12.31 5.64
N LEU A 210 0.30 11.18 5.97
CA LEU A 210 -0.24 10.07 6.76
C LEU A 210 -0.37 10.46 8.25
N GLU A 211 0.53 11.29 8.79
CA GLU A 211 0.44 11.71 10.21
C GLU A 211 -0.79 12.60 10.49
N PHE A 212 -1.13 13.50 9.57
CA PHE A 212 -2.25 14.42 9.77
C PHE A 212 -3.64 13.77 9.63
N ARG A 213 -3.76 12.66 8.88
CA ARG A 213 -5.04 11.96 8.72
C ARG A 213 -5.36 11.03 9.88
N MET A 214 -4.36 10.35 10.45
CA MET A 214 -4.56 9.55 11.67
C MET A 214 -4.86 10.44 12.88
N ALA A 215 -4.18 11.59 13.04
CA ALA A 215 -4.43 12.50 14.15
C ALA A 215 -5.88 13.05 14.14
N LYS A 216 -6.42 13.40 12.95
CA LYS A 216 -7.80 13.89 12.83
C LYS A 216 -8.87 12.82 13.07
N ALA A 217 -8.60 11.56 12.76
CA ALA A 217 -9.53 10.46 13.02
C ALA A 217 -9.57 10.09 14.51
N LEU A 218 -8.47 10.29 15.24
CA LEU A 218 -8.36 10.03 16.68
C LEU A 218 -8.86 11.17 17.58
N GLU A 219 -8.90 12.42 17.10
CA GLU A 219 -9.51 13.55 17.85
C GLU A 219 -11.05 13.61 17.75
N ALA A 220 -11.66 12.77 16.91
CA ALA A 220 -13.11 12.75 16.67
C ALA A 220 -13.86 11.61 17.39
N LEU A 221 -13.17 10.85 18.26
CA LEU A 221 -13.71 9.83 19.17
C LEU A 221 -13.52 10.26 20.63
#